data_AF-A0A955RD20-F1
#
_entry.id   AF-A0A955RD20-F1
#
_cell.length_a   1.000
_cell.length_b   1.000
_cell.length_c   1.000
_cell.angle_alpha   90.00
_cell.angle_beta   90.00
_cell.angle_gamma   90.00
#
_symmetry.space_group_name_H-M   'P 1'
#
loop_
_entity.id
_entity.type
_entity.pdbx_description
1 polymer ?
#
loop_
_entity_poly.entity_id
_entity_poly.type
_entity_poly.pdbx_seq_one_letter_code
_entity_poly.pdbx_strand_id
1 'polypeptide(L)'
;MRRWLRWGAALVGGAALALVGAIAVVRLGGDRRADAWFADDPATVLRLADQLAASMAAGTSAGDFSTGDARFDGEWALVSCQMTTIALGGLLPAHPDREEAWRPAIHACSMWLTTPEARSFGTVAWGEDGAEDVPDDHVHAYLGWTNTALQIAARVGEQEAAAAGRELSDRLARRVHDRSLRELQTYPGETYPPDISTVIGSLALDGRYPEEVDSLLARFRADAIDPDTGLVRQTLDPRTGAPGRARGSGTTVSAWFLGHADPGLSRELSAAARATLRDDVLGFGGVREVPAGTPGVADIDSGPVLFGLSVSASGFGLAAARRLGDDAWHRELYRSAHLAGVEHGGWFVLGGSLGNAILLAQLTSPKG
;
A
#
# COMPACT_ATOMS: atom_id res chain seq x y z
N MET A 1 -53.35 19.36 -13.84
CA MET A 1 -52.03 19.70 -13.26
C MET A 1 -51.77 19.13 -11.86
N ARG A 2 -52.57 19.42 -10.82
CA ARG A 2 -52.32 18.98 -9.41
C ARG A 2 -52.19 17.48 -9.17
N ARG A 3 -52.87 16.61 -9.94
CA ARG A 3 -52.76 15.14 -9.81
C ARG A 3 -51.44 14.61 -10.37
N TRP A 4 -51.01 15.06 -11.56
CA TRP A 4 -49.75 14.64 -12.18
C TRP A 4 -48.51 15.03 -11.35
N LEU A 5 -48.52 16.22 -10.73
CA LEU A 5 -47.50 16.64 -9.77
C LEU A 5 -47.42 15.73 -8.52
N ARG A 6 -48.56 15.21 -8.04
CA ARG A 6 -48.60 14.29 -6.89
C ARG A 6 -48.08 12.89 -7.23
N TRP A 7 -48.36 12.38 -8.42
CA TRP A 7 -47.83 11.08 -8.88
C TRP A 7 -46.33 11.15 -9.18
N GLY A 8 -45.85 12.24 -9.78
CA GLY A 8 -44.42 12.49 -9.95
C GLY A 8 -43.67 12.59 -8.62
N ALA A 9 -44.21 13.33 -7.65
CA ALA A 9 -43.62 13.43 -6.31
C ALA A 9 -43.61 12.09 -5.55
N ALA A 10 -44.66 11.26 -5.70
CA ALA A 10 -44.72 9.94 -5.08
C ALA A 10 -43.73 8.93 -5.70
N LEU A 11 -43.55 8.96 -7.02
CA LEU A 11 -42.56 8.12 -7.71
C LEU A 11 -41.12 8.52 -7.37
N VAL A 12 -40.83 9.83 -7.36
CA VAL A 12 -39.53 10.36 -6.93
C VAL A 12 -39.26 10.04 -5.46
N GLY A 13 -40.27 10.20 -4.58
CA GLY A 13 -40.17 9.84 -3.17
C GLY A 13 -39.95 8.34 -2.95
N GLY A 14 -40.64 7.49 -3.70
CA GLY A 14 -40.46 6.03 -3.65
C GLY A 14 -39.09 5.58 -4.13
N ALA A 15 -38.58 6.14 -5.23
CA ALA A 15 -37.24 5.87 -5.73
C ALA A 15 -36.14 6.35 -4.76
N ALA A 16 -36.32 7.53 -4.15
CA ALA A 16 -35.40 8.05 -3.14
C ALA A 16 -35.36 7.17 -1.88
N LEU A 17 -36.52 6.71 -1.40
CA LEU A 17 -36.59 5.77 -0.27
C LEU A 17 -35.96 4.41 -0.59
N ALA A 18 -36.16 3.88 -1.80
CA ALA A 18 -35.52 2.65 -2.24
C ALA A 18 -33.98 2.80 -2.31
N LEU A 19 -33.50 3.93 -2.82
CA LEU A 19 -32.06 4.25 -2.87
C LEU A 19 -31.47 4.39 -1.47
N VAL A 20 -32.13 5.12 -0.56
CA VAL A 20 -31.72 5.24 0.85
C VAL A 20 -31.71 3.88 1.54
N GLY A 21 -32.73 3.06 1.30
CA GLY A 21 -32.81 1.69 1.82
C GLY A 21 -31.67 0.82 1.32
N ALA A 22 -31.36 0.86 0.02
CA ALA A 22 -30.25 0.13 -0.57
C ALA A 22 -28.89 0.57 0.02
N ILE A 23 -28.67 1.89 0.15
CA ILE A 23 -27.47 2.45 0.78
C ILE A 23 -27.35 1.97 2.23
N ALA A 24 -28.45 2.01 3.00
CA ALA A 24 -28.45 1.56 4.39
C ALA A 24 -28.11 0.07 4.52
N VAL A 25 -28.65 -0.78 3.63
CA VAL A 25 -28.34 -2.22 3.61
C VAL A 25 -26.86 -2.48 3.32
N VAL A 26 -26.29 -1.80 2.31
CA VAL A 26 -24.85 -1.92 1.98
C VAL A 26 -23.99 -1.44 3.15
N ARG A 27 -24.35 -0.31 3.79
CA ARG A 27 -23.63 0.21 4.95
C ARG A 27 -23.66 -0.73 6.14
N LEU A 28 -24.83 -1.27 6.51
CA LEU A 28 -24.96 -2.19 7.64
C LEU A 28 -24.29 -3.55 7.40
N GLY A 29 -24.23 -3.99 6.13
CA GLY A 29 -23.47 -5.18 5.73
C GLY A 29 -21.96 -4.95 5.75
N GLY A 30 -21.51 -3.76 5.33
CA GLY A 30 -20.13 -3.32 5.36
C GLY A 30 -19.62 -3.08 6.77
N ASP A 31 -20.42 -2.49 7.66
CA ASP A 31 -20.03 -2.18 9.05
C ASP A 31 -19.70 -3.43 9.84
N ARG A 32 -20.59 -4.43 9.79
CA ARG A 32 -20.36 -5.69 10.52
C ARG A 32 -19.07 -6.38 10.09
N ARG A 33 -18.71 -6.29 8.80
CA ARG A 33 -17.47 -6.85 8.28
C ARG A 33 -16.26 -5.99 8.61
N ALA A 34 -16.39 -4.68 8.51
CA ALA A 34 -15.37 -3.73 8.92
C ALA A 34 -15.04 -3.91 10.41
N ASP A 35 -16.05 -4.10 11.26
CA ASP A 35 -15.89 -4.39 12.68
C ASP A 35 -15.17 -5.71 12.92
N ALA A 36 -15.50 -6.76 12.15
CA ALA A 36 -14.81 -8.05 12.24
C ALA A 36 -13.32 -7.93 11.86
N TRP A 37 -13.01 -7.22 10.77
CA TRP A 37 -11.62 -6.91 10.39
C TRP A 37 -10.92 -6.07 11.46
N PHE A 38 -11.56 -5.03 11.96
CA PHE A 38 -10.99 -4.16 12.99
C PHE A 38 -10.81 -4.90 14.32
N ALA A 39 -11.61 -5.93 14.61
CA ALA A 39 -11.46 -6.78 15.79
C ALA A 39 -10.45 -7.92 15.62
N ASP A 40 -9.84 -8.06 14.43
CA ASP A 40 -8.98 -9.19 14.05
C ASP A 40 -9.70 -10.54 14.20
N ASP A 41 -10.98 -10.60 13.82
CA ASP A 41 -11.78 -11.81 13.86
C ASP A 41 -11.11 -12.94 13.05
N PRO A 42 -10.72 -14.07 13.69
CA PRO A 42 -9.95 -15.11 13.03
C PRO A 42 -10.67 -15.70 11.81
N ALA A 43 -12.00 -15.88 11.87
CA ALA A 43 -12.76 -16.44 10.76
C ALA A 43 -12.79 -15.52 9.53
N THR A 44 -12.70 -14.21 9.74
CA THR A 44 -12.62 -13.20 8.68
C THR A 44 -11.22 -13.15 8.07
N VAL A 45 -10.19 -13.06 8.92
CA VAL A 45 -8.78 -13.02 8.49
C VAL A 45 -8.38 -14.29 7.75
N LEU A 46 -8.60 -15.47 8.35
CA LEU A 46 -8.18 -16.75 7.77
C LEU A 46 -8.87 -17.02 6.43
N ARG A 47 -10.12 -16.60 6.25
CA ARG A 47 -10.85 -16.85 5.00
C ARG A 47 -10.24 -16.16 3.79
N LEU A 48 -9.80 -14.91 3.94
CA LEU A 48 -9.12 -14.20 2.85
C LEU A 48 -7.68 -14.69 2.70
N ALA A 49 -6.98 -14.96 3.80
CA ALA A 49 -5.62 -15.49 3.78
C ALA A 49 -5.52 -16.85 3.07
N ASP A 50 -6.43 -17.79 3.37
CA ASP A 50 -6.47 -19.12 2.74
C ASP A 50 -6.76 -19.02 1.24
N GLN A 51 -7.67 -18.13 0.83
CA GLN A 51 -7.98 -17.91 -0.58
C GLN A 51 -6.82 -17.26 -1.34
N LEU A 52 -6.17 -16.26 -0.73
CA LEU A 52 -5.01 -15.60 -1.32
C LEU A 52 -3.83 -16.57 -1.44
N ALA A 53 -3.58 -17.38 -0.41
CA ALA A 53 -2.55 -18.42 -0.45
C ALA A 53 -2.81 -19.40 -1.59
N ALA A 54 -4.05 -19.89 -1.74
CA ALA A 54 -4.41 -20.77 -2.83
C ALA A 54 -4.24 -20.12 -4.21
N SER A 55 -4.61 -18.85 -4.37
CA SER A 55 -4.50 -18.14 -5.66
C SER A 55 -3.05 -17.82 -6.05
N MET A 56 -2.18 -17.59 -5.06
CA MET A 56 -0.78 -17.18 -5.28
C MET A 56 0.23 -18.32 -5.13
N ALA A 57 -0.22 -19.55 -4.85
CA ALA A 57 0.65 -20.71 -4.67
C ALA A 57 1.50 -21.04 -5.91
N ALA A 58 1.03 -20.69 -7.11
CA ALA A 58 1.78 -20.84 -8.37
C ALA A 58 2.66 -19.62 -8.71
N GLY A 59 2.62 -18.56 -7.89
CA GLY A 59 3.21 -17.26 -8.19
C GLY A 59 2.34 -16.43 -9.13
N THR A 60 2.87 -15.28 -9.55
CA THR A 60 2.31 -14.41 -10.60
C THR A 60 3.47 -13.82 -11.41
N SER A 61 3.15 -13.26 -12.58
CA SER A 61 4.09 -12.61 -13.49
C SER A 61 3.48 -11.34 -14.08
N ALA A 62 4.30 -10.52 -14.74
CA ALA A 62 3.81 -9.34 -15.44
C ALA A 62 2.74 -9.69 -16.50
N GLY A 63 2.84 -10.88 -17.11
CA GLY A 63 1.89 -11.35 -18.13
C GLY A 63 0.47 -11.63 -17.62
N ASP A 64 0.26 -11.68 -16.30
CA ASP A 64 -1.06 -11.83 -15.70
C ASP A 64 -1.85 -10.51 -15.65
N PHE A 65 -1.19 -9.39 -15.98
CA PHE A 65 -1.75 -8.05 -15.96
C PHE A 65 -1.84 -7.46 -17.37
N SER A 66 -2.78 -6.53 -17.56
CA SER A 66 -3.01 -5.86 -18.84
C SER A 66 -3.48 -4.43 -18.61
N THR A 67 -2.61 -3.62 -18.01
CA THR A 67 -2.81 -2.21 -17.73
C THR A 67 -2.68 -1.34 -18.98
N GLY A 68 -2.08 -1.87 -20.04
CA GLY A 68 -1.75 -1.14 -21.27
C GLY A 68 -0.35 -0.55 -21.30
N ASP A 69 0.43 -0.76 -20.22
CA ASP A 69 1.83 -0.35 -20.10
C ASP A 69 2.64 -1.46 -19.41
N ALA A 70 3.67 -1.95 -20.08
CA ALA A 70 4.48 -3.07 -19.60
C ALA A 70 5.20 -2.76 -18.27
N ARG A 71 5.50 -1.48 -17.99
CA ARG A 71 6.05 -1.08 -16.69
C ARG A 71 5.04 -1.30 -15.58
N PHE A 72 3.80 -0.83 -15.75
CA PHE A 72 2.76 -1.00 -14.74
C PHE A 72 2.33 -2.46 -14.56
N ASP A 73 2.33 -3.26 -15.64
CA ASP A 73 2.12 -4.70 -15.55
C ASP A 73 3.18 -5.38 -14.65
N GLY A 74 4.45 -5.00 -14.82
CA GLY A 74 5.54 -5.47 -13.96
C GLY A 74 5.44 -4.99 -12.52
N GLU A 75 5.15 -3.70 -12.30
CA GLU A 75 4.96 -3.13 -10.96
C GLU A 75 3.78 -3.79 -10.22
N TRP A 76 2.68 -4.08 -10.91
CA TRP A 76 1.51 -4.74 -10.32
C TRP A 76 1.79 -6.20 -9.94
N ALA A 77 2.57 -6.92 -10.75
CA ALA A 77 3.05 -8.26 -10.40
C ALA A 77 3.97 -8.20 -9.16
N LEU A 78 4.89 -7.23 -9.10
CA LEU A 78 5.73 -6.97 -7.94
C LEU A 78 4.92 -6.74 -6.68
N VAL A 79 3.99 -5.79 -6.69
CA VAL A 79 3.17 -5.48 -5.51
C VAL A 79 2.29 -6.65 -5.11
N SER A 80 1.79 -7.44 -6.07
CA SER A 80 1.00 -8.65 -5.77
C SER A 80 1.81 -9.68 -5.00
N CYS A 81 3.01 -10.04 -5.48
CA CYS A 81 3.91 -10.96 -4.79
C CYS A 81 4.33 -10.39 -3.43
N GLN A 82 4.75 -9.13 -3.42
CA GLN A 82 5.23 -8.45 -2.22
C GLN A 82 4.16 -8.42 -1.11
N MET A 83 2.95 -7.96 -1.41
CA MET A 83 1.88 -7.85 -0.42
C MET A 83 1.37 -9.22 0.03
N THR A 84 1.41 -10.24 -0.85
CA THR A 84 1.12 -11.62 -0.47
C THR A 84 2.14 -12.13 0.55
N THR A 85 3.44 -11.97 0.28
CA THR A 85 4.51 -12.36 1.21
C THR A 85 4.42 -11.59 2.52
N ILE A 86 4.16 -10.28 2.48
CA ILE A 86 3.99 -9.43 3.67
C ILE A 86 2.82 -9.91 4.52
N ALA A 87 1.65 -10.11 3.90
CA ALA A 87 0.43 -10.46 4.61
C ALA A 87 0.50 -11.86 5.21
N LEU A 88 0.79 -12.87 4.39
CA LEU A 88 0.85 -14.26 4.86
C LEU A 88 2.03 -14.49 5.79
N GLY A 89 3.21 -13.95 5.48
CA GLY A 89 4.40 -14.04 6.34
C GLY A 89 4.23 -13.31 7.68
N GLY A 90 3.52 -12.18 7.70
CA GLY A 90 3.19 -11.46 8.93
C GLY A 90 2.18 -12.21 9.81
N LEU A 91 1.23 -12.93 9.21
CA LEU A 91 0.20 -13.69 9.93
C LEU A 91 0.68 -15.07 10.39
N LEU A 92 1.60 -15.71 9.66
CA LEU A 92 2.00 -17.09 9.89
C LEU A 92 2.47 -17.38 11.34
N PRO A 93 3.24 -16.51 12.02
CA PRO A 93 3.63 -16.75 13.42
C PRO A 93 2.45 -16.92 14.38
N ALA A 94 1.31 -16.29 14.10
CA ALA A 94 0.09 -16.42 14.89
C ALA A 94 -0.80 -17.61 14.46
N HIS A 95 -0.49 -18.24 13.32
CA HIS A 95 -1.26 -19.32 12.69
C HIS A 95 -0.35 -20.44 12.17
N PRO A 96 0.44 -21.10 13.03
CA PRO A 96 1.34 -22.17 12.61
C PRO A 96 0.60 -23.38 12.02
N ASP A 97 -0.68 -23.57 12.37
CA ASP A 97 -1.55 -24.60 11.79
C ASP A 97 -1.90 -24.35 10.30
N ARG A 98 -1.55 -23.18 9.76
CA ARG A 98 -1.70 -22.83 8.34
C ARG A 98 -0.41 -22.89 7.54
N GLU A 99 0.69 -23.30 8.14
CA GLU A 99 2.00 -23.34 7.48
C GLU A 99 1.98 -24.14 6.17
N GLU A 100 1.40 -25.34 6.17
CA GLU A 100 1.30 -26.17 4.97
C GLU A 100 0.52 -25.49 3.84
N ALA A 101 -0.51 -24.70 4.19
CA ALA A 101 -1.36 -24.02 3.22
C ALA A 101 -0.73 -22.73 2.68
N TRP A 102 -0.04 -21.96 3.52
CA TRP A 102 0.44 -20.62 3.17
C TRP A 102 1.88 -20.59 2.66
N ARG A 103 2.72 -21.53 3.11
CA ARG A 103 4.14 -21.58 2.72
C ARG A 103 4.36 -21.63 1.20
N PRO A 104 3.59 -22.38 0.39
CA PRO A 104 3.77 -22.39 -1.06
C PRO A 104 3.64 -20.99 -1.70
N ALA A 105 2.67 -20.19 -1.28
CA ALA A 105 2.48 -18.84 -1.80
C ALA A 105 3.57 -17.87 -1.32
N ILE A 106 3.95 -17.95 -0.04
CA ILE A 106 5.07 -17.16 0.51
C ILE A 106 6.34 -17.43 -0.30
N HIS A 107 6.67 -18.71 -0.49
CA HIS A 107 7.83 -19.17 -1.24
C HIS A 107 7.80 -18.70 -2.70
N ALA A 108 6.72 -19.03 -3.44
CA ALA A 108 6.60 -18.67 -4.85
C ALA A 108 6.73 -17.16 -5.07
N CYS A 109 6.07 -16.34 -4.25
CA CYS A 109 6.13 -14.90 -4.33
C CYS A 109 7.53 -14.36 -3.95
N SER A 110 8.12 -14.81 -2.85
CA SER A 110 9.44 -14.33 -2.43
C SER A 110 10.54 -14.71 -3.40
N MET A 111 10.46 -15.89 -4.01
CA MET A 111 11.44 -16.34 -5.01
C MET A 111 11.28 -15.59 -6.33
N TRP A 112 10.04 -15.33 -6.77
CA TRP A 112 9.84 -14.55 -7.98
C TRP A 112 10.38 -13.12 -7.83
N LEU A 113 10.23 -12.50 -6.65
CA LEU A 113 10.77 -11.17 -6.34
C LEU A 113 12.31 -11.07 -6.48
N THR A 114 13.04 -12.18 -6.40
CA THR A 114 14.49 -12.19 -6.61
C THR A 114 14.90 -12.34 -8.08
N THR A 115 13.95 -12.49 -9.00
CA THR A 115 14.23 -12.70 -10.42
C THR A 115 14.48 -11.39 -11.18
N PRO A 116 15.25 -11.41 -12.28
CA PRO A 116 15.39 -10.25 -13.17
C PRO A 116 14.05 -9.78 -13.76
N GLU A 117 13.10 -10.70 -13.96
CA GLU A 117 11.76 -10.37 -14.45
C GLU A 117 11.04 -9.42 -13.50
N ALA A 118 11.04 -9.71 -12.19
CA ALA A 118 10.33 -8.93 -11.18
C ALA A 118 10.78 -7.47 -11.08
N ARG A 119 12.03 -7.19 -11.45
CA ARG A 119 12.62 -5.83 -11.44
C ARG A 119 12.90 -5.28 -12.83
N SER A 120 12.41 -5.95 -13.87
CA SER A 120 12.69 -5.60 -15.27
C SER A 120 12.32 -4.15 -15.60
N PHE A 121 11.21 -3.63 -15.05
CA PHE A 121 10.81 -2.24 -15.24
C PHE A 121 11.86 -1.25 -14.71
N GLY A 122 12.48 -1.55 -13.56
CA GLY A 122 13.55 -0.74 -12.99
C GLY A 122 14.84 -0.87 -13.77
N THR A 123 15.18 -2.07 -14.22
CA THR A 123 16.33 -2.32 -15.09
C THR A 123 16.21 -1.56 -16.41
N VAL A 124 15.03 -1.53 -17.02
CA VAL A 124 14.78 -0.77 -18.25
C VAL A 124 14.92 0.73 -18.00
N ALA A 125 14.42 1.25 -16.89
CA ALA A 125 14.51 2.67 -16.54
C ALA A 125 15.96 3.12 -16.28
N TRP A 126 16.76 2.30 -15.59
CA TRP A 126 18.15 2.61 -15.27
C TRP A 126 19.15 2.25 -16.37
N GLY A 127 18.82 1.28 -17.22
CA GLY A 127 19.78 0.65 -18.15
C GLY A 127 20.74 -0.34 -17.47
N GLU A 128 20.53 -0.64 -16.19
CA GLU A 128 21.34 -1.52 -15.35
C GLU A 128 20.45 -2.20 -14.30
N ASP A 129 20.84 -3.38 -13.82
CA ASP A 129 20.11 -4.10 -12.79
C ASP A 129 20.54 -3.62 -11.40
N GLY A 130 19.65 -2.91 -10.70
CA GLY A 130 19.92 -2.38 -9.36
C GLY A 130 20.17 -3.45 -8.30
N ALA A 131 19.77 -4.70 -8.53
CA ALA A 131 20.09 -5.81 -7.64
C ALA A 131 21.51 -6.33 -7.83
N GLU A 132 22.24 -5.90 -8.87
CA GLU A 132 23.64 -6.26 -9.10
C GLU A 132 24.59 -5.21 -8.49
N ASP A 133 25.90 -5.40 -8.69
CA ASP A 133 26.91 -4.41 -8.31
C ASP A 133 26.92 -3.26 -9.32
N VAL A 134 26.35 -2.12 -8.91
CA VAL A 134 26.25 -0.87 -9.69
C VAL A 134 26.86 0.28 -8.88
N PRO A 135 27.19 1.42 -9.50
CA PRO A 135 27.75 2.58 -8.78
C PRO A 135 26.93 2.96 -7.54
N ASP A 136 27.61 3.31 -6.44
CA ASP A 136 26.95 3.59 -5.16
C ASP A 136 26.03 4.83 -5.20
N ASP A 137 26.15 5.69 -6.22
CA ASP A 137 25.28 6.85 -6.45
C ASP A 137 24.01 6.52 -7.24
N HIS A 138 23.89 5.28 -7.72
CA HIS A 138 22.66 4.74 -8.27
C HIS A 138 21.93 3.99 -7.16
N VAL A 139 20.99 4.65 -6.48
CA VAL A 139 20.37 4.10 -5.26
C VAL A 139 19.34 3.02 -5.54
N HIS A 140 18.56 3.15 -6.62
CA HIS A 140 17.47 2.25 -6.97
C HIS A 140 16.42 2.11 -5.85
N ALA A 141 15.88 3.24 -5.36
CA ALA A 141 15.00 3.25 -4.19
C ALA A 141 13.75 2.34 -4.30
N TYR A 142 13.27 2.02 -5.51
CA TYR A 142 12.18 1.06 -5.72
C TYR A 142 12.49 -0.35 -5.17
N LEU A 143 13.76 -0.71 -4.99
CA LEU A 143 14.15 -2.01 -4.44
C LEU A 143 13.77 -2.18 -2.96
N GLY A 144 13.46 -1.10 -2.24
CA GLY A 144 12.94 -1.18 -0.88
C GLY A 144 11.61 -1.93 -0.79
N TRP A 145 10.79 -1.90 -1.86
CA TRP A 145 9.57 -2.69 -1.96
C TRP A 145 9.88 -4.18 -1.89
N THR A 146 10.73 -4.68 -2.78
CA THR A 146 11.21 -6.07 -2.78
C THR A 146 11.87 -6.44 -1.47
N ASN A 147 12.80 -5.61 -0.98
CA ASN A 147 13.56 -5.92 0.23
C ASN A 147 12.64 -6.09 1.44
N THR A 148 11.58 -5.28 1.58
CA THR A 148 10.60 -5.42 2.67
C THR A 148 9.98 -6.82 2.71
N ALA A 149 9.54 -7.35 1.56
CA ALA A 149 8.96 -8.69 1.48
C ALA A 149 9.99 -9.79 1.80
N LEU A 150 11.23 -9.64 1.30
CA LEU A 150 12.30 -10.60 1.59
C LEU A 150 12.64 -10.67 3.08
N GLN A 151 12.66 -9.52 3.78
CA GLN A 151 12.89 -9.48 5.22
C GLN A 151 11.75 -10.14 6.02
N ILE A 152 10.51 -10.02 5.56
CA ILE A 152 9.38 -10.71 6.19
C ILE A 152 9.41 -12.22 5.91
N ALA A 153 9.70 -12.64 4.67
CA ALA A 153 9.89 -14.04 4.31
C ALA A 153 11.02 -14.70 5.13
N ALA A 154 12.13 -13.99 5.33
CA ALA A 154 13.25 -14.45 6.14
C ALA A 154 12.84 -14.77 7.59
N ARG A 155 11.96 -13.97 8.19
CA ARG A 155 11.46 -14.17 9.57
C ARG A 155 10.60 -15.42 9.73
N VAL A 156 10.03 -15.93 8.64
CA VAL A 156 9.24 -17.17 8.61
C VAL A 156 9.99 -18.38 8.03
N GLY A 157 11.32 -18.26 7.92
CA GLY A 157 12.22 -19.37 7.62
C GLY A 157 12.54 -19.58 6.14
N GLU A 158 12.18 -18.66 5.24
CA GLU A 158 12.59 -18.74 3.83
C GLU A 158 14.09 -18.38 3.68
N GLN A 159 14.93 -19.40 3.54
CA GLN A 159 16.40 -19.25 3.60
C GLN A 159 16.97 -18.48 2.41
N GLU A 160 16.47 -18.76 1.21
CA GLU A 160 16.84 -18.10 -0.04
C GLU A 160 16.44 -16.63 -0.01
N ALA A 161 15.21 -16.33 0.45
CA ALA A 161 14.76 -14.96 0.65
C ALA A 161 15.62 -14.23 1.69
N ALA A 162 16.03 -14.91 2.77
CA ALA A 162 16.92 -14.36 3.77
C ALA A 162 18.32 -14.04 3.21
N ALA A 163 18.86 -14.88 2.31
CA ALA A 163 20.13 -14.59 1.65
C ALA A 163 20.02 -13.37 0.72
N ALA A 164 19.01 -13.36 -0.15
CA ALA A 164 18.78 -12.26 -1.09
C ALA A 164 18.47 -10.93 -0.37
N GLY A 165 17.65 -10.96 0.68
CA GLY A 165 17.31 -9.78 1.48
C GLY A 165 18.52 -9.21 2.23
N ARG A 166 19.42 -10.06 2.74
CA ARG A 166 20.66 -9.59 3.37
C ARG A 166 21.56 -8.86 2.39
N GLU A 167 21.77 -9.45 1.22
CA GLU A 167 22.62 -8.90 0.16
C GLU A 167 22.05 -7.58 -0.38
N LEU A 168 20.73 -7.52 -0.59
CA LEU A 168 20.05 -6.31 -1.03
C LEU A 168 20.11 -5.21 0.04
N SER A 169 20.00 -5.57 1.32
CA SER A 169 20.15 -4.60 2.42
C SER A 169 21.59 -4.09 2.53
N ASP A 170 22.60 -4.94 2.33
CA ASP A 170 24.01 -4.51 2.28
C ASP A 170 24.23 -3.48 1.15
N ARG A 171 23.62 -3.70 -0.02
CA ARG A 171 23.68 -2.75 -1.15
C ARG A 171 22.96 -1.45 -0.83
N LEU A 172 21.73 -1.52 -0.36
CA LEU A 172 20.91 -0.34 -0.05
C LEU A 172 21.56 0.50 1.06
N ALA A 173 22.05 -0.12 2.13
CA ALA A 173 22.72 0.57 3.23
C ALA A 173 23.97 1.33 2.76
N ARG A 174 24.81 0.72 1.90
CA ARG A 174 25.96 1.41 1.28
C ARG A 174 25.51 2.59 0.42
N ARG A 175 24.49 2.40 -0.42
CA ARG A 175 24.02 3.41 -1.38
C ARG A 175 23.38 4.62 -0.71
N VAL A 176 22.75 4.46 0.46
CA VAL A 176 22.11 5.57 1.19
C VAL A 176 23.03 6.31 2.16
N HIS A 177 24.21 5.74 2.45
CA HIS A 177 25.18 6.27 3.40
C HIS A 177 25.68 7.65 2.95
N ASP A 178 25.68 8.62 3.88
CA ASP A 178 26.16 10.00 3.66
C ASP A 178 25.56 10.77 2.46
N ARG A 179 24.38 10.38 1.99
CA ARG A 179 23.67 11.09 0.91
C ARG A 179 22.58 12.04 1.43
N SER A 180 22.23 13.06 0.68
CA SER A 180 20.99 13.82 0.95
C SER A 180 19.76 13.06 0.43
N LEU A 181 18.57 13.39 0.93
CA LEU A 181 17.34 12.68 0.52
C LEU A 181 17.05 12.81 -0.99
N ARG A 182 17.36 13.97 -1.58
CA ARG A 182 17.21 14.24 -3.02
C ARG A 182 18.14 13.41 -3.91
N GLU A 183 19.19 12.82 -3.36
CA GLU A 183 20.13 11.96 -4.10
C GLU A 183 19.68 10.50 -4.12
N LEU A 184 18.69 10.13 -3.32
CA LEU A 184 18.17 8.76 -3.21
C LEU A 184 17.15 8.46 -4.31
N GLN A 185 17.63 8.50 -5.55
CA GLN A 185 16.80 8.36 -6.73
C GLN A 185 16.14 6.98 -6.83
N THR A 186 14.85 6.96 -7.16
CA THR A 186 14.13 5.74 -7.53
C THR A 186 14.51 5.33 -8.95
N TYR A 187 14.47 6.29 -9.88
CA TYR A 187 14.85 6.16 -11.30
C TYR A 187 15.80 7.29 -11.69
N PRO A 188 16.55 7.18 -12.80
CA PRO A 188 17.46 8.24 -13.21
C PRO A 188 16.73 9.57 -13.41
N GLY A 189 17.09 10.58 -12.62
CA GLY A 189 16.46 11.90 -12.63
C GLY A 189 15.17 12.01 -11.81
N GLU A 190 14.77 10.95 -11.10
CA GLU A 190 13.50 10.89 -10.36
C GLU A 190 13.72 10.44 -8.90
N THR A 191 13.35 11.28 -7.95
CA THR A 191 13.38 10.95 -6.52
C THR A 191 11.97 10.96 -5.94
N TYR A 192 11.50 9.80 -5.48
CA TYR A 192 10.20 9.64 -4.84
C TYR A 192 10.39 9.31 -3.36
N PRO A 193 10.12 10.24 -2.43
CA PRO A 193 10.11 9.93 -1.01
C PRO A 193 9.28 8.70 -0.61
N PRO A 194 8.11 8.42 -1.22
CA PRO A 194 7.39 7.17 -0.94
C PRO A 194 8.26 5.91 -1.13
N ASP A 195 9.09 5.84 -2.16
CA ASP A 195 9.99 4.68 -2.36
C ASP A 195 11.12 4.66 -1.35
N ILE A 196 11.71 5.83 -1.04
CA ILE A 196 12.73 5.93 0.03
C ILE A 196 12.18 5.43 1.36
N SER A 197 10.89 5.68 1.64
CA SER A 197 10.26 5.18 2.87
C SER A 197 10.22 3.65 2.94
N THR A 198 10.15 2.96 1.80
CA THR A 198 10.25 1.50 1.72
C THR A 198 11.68 1.01 1.99
N VAL A 199 12.70 1.75 1.54
CA VAL A 199 14.10 1.47 1.87
C VAL A 199 14.30 1.56 3.38
N ILE A 200 13.85 2.65 4.01
CA ILE A 200 13.91 2.84 5.48
C ILE A 200 13.24 1.68 6.21
N GLY A 201 12.00 1.36 5.83
CA GLY A 201 11.24 0.27 6.44
C GLY A 201 11.95 -1.08 6.30
N SER A 202 12.50 -1.38 5.12
CA SER A 202 13.21 -2.63 4.85
C SER A 202 14.50 -2.77 5.66
N LEU A 203 15.30 -1.70 5.78
CA LEU A 203 16.53 -1.71 6.58
C LEU A 203 16.23 -1.82 8.08
N ALA A 204 15.14 -1.20 8.55
CA ALA A 204 14.67 -1.38 9.92
C ALA A 204 14.18 -2.81 10.20
N LEU A 205 13.55 -3.46 9.22
CA LEU A 205 13.16 -4.87 9.34
C LEU A 205 14.37 -5.80 9.40
N ASP A 206 15.43 -5.50 8.65
CA ASP A 206 16.71 -6.23 8.70
C ASP A 206 17.39 -6.05 10.07
N GLY A 207 17.44 -4.81 10.57
CA GLY A 207 17.93 -4.49 11.91
C GLY A 207 19.45 -4.36 12.05
N ARG A 208 20.24 -4.63 11.00
CA ARG A 208 21.70 -4.48 11.02
C ARG A 208 22.21 -3.04 10.86
N TYR A 209 21.35 -2.11 10.43
CA TYR A 209 21.74 -0.75 10.01
C TYR A 209 21.00 0.37 10.79
N PRO A 210 21.07 0.38 12.13
CA PRO A 210 20.33 1.36 12.93
C PRO A 210 20.77 2.81 12.65
N GLU A 211 22.06 3.05 12.40
CA GLU A 211 22.59 4.40 12.15
C GLU A 211 22.08 4.97 10.81
N GLU A 212 22.07 4.14 9.76
CA GLU A 212 21.53 4.50 8.46
C GLU A 212 20.02 4.79 8.54
N VAL A 213 19.28 3.96 9.28
CA VAL A 213 17.84 4.14 9.50
C VAL A 213 17.55 5.46 10.21
N ASP A 214 18.24 5.74 11.33
CA ASP A 214 18.04 6.99 12.10
C ASP A 214 18.40 8.23 11.25
N SER A 215 19.51 8.16 10.53
CA SER A 215 19.94 9.22 9.61
C SER A 215 18.93 9.45 8.49
N LEU A 216 18.39 8.37 7.89
CA LEU A 216 17.37 8.48 6.86
C LEU A 216 16.05 9.05 7.41
N LEU A 217 15.62 8.63 8.59
CA LEU A 217 14.42 9.16 9.24
C LEU A 217 14.53 10.67 9.50
N ALA A 218 15.70 11.14 9.95
CA ALA A 218 15.95 12.56 10.16
C ALA A 218 15.86 13.36 8.85
N ARG A 219 16.52 12.87 7.78
CA ARG A 219 16.46 13.46 6.43
C ARG A 219 15.03 13.44 5.87
N PHE A 220 14.31 12.33 6.03
CA PHE A 220 12.93 12.17 5.58
C PHE A 220 12.01 13.21 6.23
N ARG A 221 12.09 13.36 7.55
CA ARG A 221 11.31 14.37 8.28
C ARG A 221 11.60 15.80 7.81
N ALA A 222 12.86 16.11 7.52
CA ALA A 222 13.27 17.44 7.11
C ALA A 222 12.83 17.79 5.68
N ASP A 223 13.00 16.86 4.74
CA ASP A 223 12.94 17.18 3.31
C ASP A 223 11.67 16.66 2.61
N ALA A 224 11.14 15.51 3.05
CA ALA A 224 10.00 14.84 2.41
C ALA A 224 8.64 15.23 2.97
N ILE A 225 8.56 15.72 4.21
CA ILE A 225 7.27 16.11 4.82
C ILE A 225 7.02 17.59 4.54
N ASP A 226 5.86 17.88 3.97
CA ASP A 226 5.38 19.25 3.80
C ASP A 226 4.99 19.83 5.17
N PRO A 227 5.70 20.86 5.68
CA PRO A 227 5.47 21.37 7.03
C PRO A 227 4.08 21.98 7.23
N ASP A 228 3.43 22.43 6.15
CA ASP A 228 2.11 23.06 6.23
C ASP A 228 0.98 22.05 6.40
N THR A 229 1.11 20.88 5.77
CA THR A 229 0.05 19.86 5.71
C THR A 229 0.36 18.61 6.53
N GLY A 230 1.64 18.36 6.86
CA GLY A 230 2.12 17.11 7.45
C GLY A 230 2.10 15.94 6.47
N LEU A 231 1.84 16.18 5.19
CA LEU A 231 1.78 15.16 4.14
C LEU A 231 3.14 14.94 3.48
N VAL A 232 3.35 13.76 2.91
CA VAL A 232 4.58 13.41 2.19
C VAL A 232 4.54 14.00 0.77
N ARG A 233 5.60 14.72 0.41
CA ARG A 233 5.92 15.21 -0.94
C ARG A 233 6.13 14.02 -1.86
N GLN A 234 5.44 14.01 -3.00
CA GLN A 234 5.55 12.89 -3.93
C GLN A 234 6.92 12.81 -4.58
N THR A 235 7.50 13.96 -4.92
CA THR A 235 8.78 14.04 -5.60
C THR A 235 9.70 15.07 -4.97
N LEU A 236 11.00 14.87 -5.16
CA LEU A 236 12.04 15.87 -4.95
C LEU A 236 12.84 15.99 -6.26
N ASP A 237 13.13 17.21 -6.71
CA ASP A 237 14.04 17.41 -7.83
C ASP A 237 15.46 16.98 -7.42
N PRO A 238 16.10 16.00 -8.11
CA PRO A 238 17.37 15.47 -7.65
C PRO A 238 18.54 16.47 -7.71
N ARG A 239 18.42 17.52 -8.53
CA ARG A 239 19.48 18.53 -8.72
C ARG A 239 19.39 19.66 -7.72
N THR A 240 18.17 20.11 -7.43
CA THR A 240 17.88 21.33 -6.65
C THR A 240 17.31 21.02 -5.28
N GLY A 241 16.75 19.83 -5.06
CA GLY A 241 15.96 19.49 -3.89
C GLY A 241 14.59 20.17 -3.86
N ALA A 242 14.18 20.84 -4.95
CA ALA A 242 12.89 21.50 -5.02
C ALA A 242 11.76 20.47 -4.85
N PRO A 243 10.83 20.68 -3.92
CA PRO A 243 9.80 19.71 -3.65
C PRO A 243 8.69 19.75 -4.70
N GLY A 244 8.24 18.56 -5.09
CA GLY A 244 6.94 18.38 -5.73
C GLY A 244 5.80 18.53 -4.73
N ARG A 245 4.59 18.30 -5.22
CA ARG A 245 3.38 18.39 -4.41
C ARG A 245 3.26 17.21 -3.45
N ALA A 246 2.75 17.46 -2.25
CA ALA A 246 2.36 16.39 -1.33
C ALA A 246 1.11 15.63 -1.82
N ARG A 247 1.11 14.31 -1.65
CA ARG A 247 0.08 13.41 -2.17
C ARG A 247 -0.39 12.40 -1.13
N GLY A 248 -1.66 12.01 -1.24
CA GLY A 248 -2.30 11.03 -0.37
C GLY A 248 -1.71 9.65 -0.48
N SER A 249 -1.60 9.12 -1.70
CA SER A 249 -0.96 7.82 -1.97
C SER A 249 0.43 7.72 -1.32
N GLY A 250 1.31 8.67 -1.63
CA GLY A 250 2.65 8.76 -1.05
C GLY A 250 2.65 8.84 0.47
N THR A 251 1.76 9.64 1.05
CA THR A 251 1.65 9.77 2.52
C THR A 251 1.22 8.47 3.18
N THR A 252 0.16 7.82 2.69
CA THR A 252 -0.36 6.59 3.30
C THR A 252 0.57 5.40 3.11
N VAL A 253 1.25 5.32 1.96
CA VAL A 253 2.30 4.31 1.71
C VAL A 253 3.45 4.53 2.70
N SER A 254 3.97 5.75 2.80
CA SER A 254 5.06 6.06 3.74
C SER A 254 4.66 5.84 5.19
N ALA A 255 3.43 6.18 5.59
CA ALA A 255 2.94 5.91 6.94
C ALA A 255 3.00 4.42 7.28
N TRP A 256 2.71 3.55 6.32
CA TRP A 256 2.76 2.10 6.50
C TRP A 256 4.20 1.60 6.63
N PHE A 257 5.06 1.86 5.63
CA PHE A 257 6.44 1.36 5.62
C PHE A 257 7.30 1.93 6.75
N LEU A 258 7.19 3.23 7.03
CA LEU A 258 7.91 3.86 8.14
C LEU A 258 7.44 3.33 9.50
N GLY A 259 6.26 2.73 9.58
CA GLY A 259 5.78 2.07 10.80
C GLY A 259 6.65 0.92 11.28
N HIS A 260 7.52 0.37 10.43
CA HIS A 260 8.52 -0.63 10.80
C HIS A 260 9.76 -0.03 11.49
N ALA A 261 10.09 1.23 11.19
CA ALA A 261 11.25 1.94 11.74
C ALA A 261 10.86 2.88 12.89
N ASP A 262 9.76 3.62 12.70
CA ASP A 262 9.28 4.66 13.60
C ASP A 262 7.74 4.65 13.68
N PRO A 263 7.17 3.91 14.65
CA PRO A 263 5.73 3.89 14.89
C PRO A 263 5.13 5.25 15.27
N GLY A 264 5.93 6.20 15.76
CA GLY A 264 5.52 7.56 16.06
C GLY A 264 5.25 8.35 14.78
N LEU A 265 6.24 8.37 13.87
CA LEU A 265 6.11 9.02 12.56
C LEU A 265 4.97 8.43 11.73
N SER A 266 4.80 7.11 11.76
CA SER A 266 3.67 6.42 11.13
C SER A 266 2.31 6.95 11.62
N ARG A 267 2.16 7.18 12.93
CA ARG A 267 0.94 7.79 13.52
C ARG A 267 0.78 9.25 13.10
N GLU A 268 1.86 10.04 13.09
CA GLU A 268 1.83 11.44 12.66
C GLU A 268 1.35 11.58 11.20
N LEU A 269 1.93 10.80 10.28
CA LEU A 269 1.52 10.78 8.88
C LEU A 269 0.08 10.28 8.70
N SER A 270 -0.32 9.25 9.46
CA SER A 270 -1.70 8.74 9.45
C SER A 270 -2.69 9.82 9.91
N ALA A 271 -2.35 10.57 10.96
CA ALA A 271 -3.18 11.65 11.49
C ALA A 271 -3.28 12.81 10.50
N ALA A 272 -2.18 13.18 9.82
CA ALA A 272 -2.19 14.19 8.78
C ALA A 272 -3.08 13.78 7.60
N ALA A 273 -2.97 12.54 7.11
CA ALA A 273 -3.85 12.00 6.07
C ALA A 273 -5.33 11.99 6.51
N ARG A 274 -5.62 11.56 7.74
CA ARG A 274 -6.97 11.58 8.33
C ARG A 274 -7.56 12.98 8.41
N ALA A 275 -6.76 13.97 8.74
CA ALA A 275 -7.20 15.35 8.95
C ALA A 275 -7.39 16.11 7.63
N THR A 276 -6.52 15.87 6.64
CA THR A 276 -6.43 16.71 5.44
C THR A 276 -6.97 16.04 4.16
N LEU A 277 -7.01 14.71 4.13
CA LEU A 277 -7.33 13.94 2.92
C LEU A 277 -8.57 13.05 3.06
N ARG A 278 -9.10 12.81 4.28
CA ARG A 278 -10.36 12.08 4.45
C ARG A 278 -11.47 12.83 3.73
N ASP A 279 -12.21 12.12 2.90
CA ASP A 279 -13.49 12.56 2.37
C ASP A 279 -14.49 11.40 2.43
N ASP A 280 -15.78 11.72 2.49
CA ASP A 280 -16.84 10.71 2.49
C ASP A 280 -18.09 11.19 1.77
N VAL A 281 -18.74 10.25 1.07
CA VAL A 281 -20.03 10.48 0.42
C VAL A 281 -20.99 9.41 0.90
N LEU A 282 -22.05 9.84 1.59
CA LEU A 282 -23.10 8.94 2.11
C LEU A 282 -22.56 7.85 3.05
N GLY A 283 -21.43 8.09 3.73
CA GLY A 283 -20.76 7.15 4.61
C GLY A 283 -19.84 6.13 3.92
N PHE A 284 -19.57 6.32 2.62
CA PHE A 284 -18.48 5.65 1.91
C PHE A 284 -17.29 6.60 1.87
N GLY A 285 -16.21 6.22 2.54
CA GLY A 285 -15.02 7.06 2.70
C GLY A 285 -13.97 6.81 1.63
N GLY A 286 -13.07 7.76 1.48
CA GLY A 286 -11.84 7.60 0.73
C GLY A 286 -10.76 8.54 1.22
N VAL A 287 -9.56 8.31 0.71
CA VAL A 287 -8.43 9.22 0.87
C VAL A 287 -8.24 9.97 -0.44
N ARG A 288 -8.33 11.29 -0.37
CA ARG A 288 -8.06 12.17 -1.49
C ARG A 288 -6.60 12.12 -1.86
N GLU A 289 -6.31 12.27 -3.15
CA GLU A 289 -4.92 12.35 -3.59
C GLU A 289 -4.27 13.66 -3.17
N VAL A 290 -5.07 14.71 -3.00
CA VAL A 290 -4.62 16.05 -2.65
C VAL A 290 -5.69 16.75 -1.80
N PRO A 291 -5.32 17.74 -0.96
CA PRO A 291 -6.28 18.43 -0.11
C PRO A 291 -7.45 19.03 -0.90
N ALA A 292 -8.63 19.07 -0.26
CA ALA A 292 -9.83 19.62 -0.87
C ALA A 292 -9.67 21.11 -1.24
N GLY A 293 -10.20 21.50 -2.40
CA GLY A 293 -10.06 22.88 -2.91
C GLY A 293 -8.79 23.14 -3.72
N THR A 294 -7.87 22.17 -3.81
CA THR A 294 -6.63 22.34 -4.58
C THR A 294 -6.74 21.63 -5.95
N PRO A 295 -6.55 22.33 -7.09
CA PRO A 295 -6.61 21.72 -8.42
C PRO A 295 -5.61 20.56 -8.58
N GLY A 296 -5.97 19.45 -9.20
CA GLY A 296 -5.05 18.32 -9.43
C GLY A 296 -5.63 17.25 -10.35
N VAL A 297 -4.77 16.70 -11.21
CA VAL A 297 -5.06 15.62 -12.17
C VAL A 297 -4.64 14.30 -11.55
N ALA A 298 -5.48 13.28 -11.71
CA ALA A 298 -5.19 11.90 -11.36
C ALA A 298 -4.06 11.33 -12.22
N ASP A 299 -3.11 10.63 -11.58
CA ASP A 299 -2.07 9.84 -12.25
C ASP A 299 -2.31 8.34 -11.98
N ILE A 300 -1.78 7.46 -12.83
CA ILE A 300 -2.00 6.01 -12.83
C ILE A 300 -1.59 5.34 -11.50
N ASP A 301 -0.57 5.87 -10.81
CA ASP A 301 -0.14 5.42 -9.47
C ASP A 301 -1.20 5.66 -8.38
N SER A 302 -2.18 6.51 -8.65
CA SER A 302 -3.33 6.73 -7.75
C SER A 302 -4.33 5.56 -7.82
N GLY A 303 -4.17 4.65 -8.79
CA GLY A 303 -5.27 3.84 -9.33
C GLY A 303 -6.33 4.69 -10.00
N PRO A 304 -7.48 4.12 -10.42
CA PRO A 304 -8.58 4.92 -10.94
C PRO A 304 -9.07 5.90 -9.86
N VAL A 305 -8.81 7.20 -10.08
CA VAL A 305 -9.30 8.26 -9.19
C VAL A 305 -10.78 8.48 -9.49
N LEU A 306 -11.65 7.94 -8.65
CA LEU A 306 -13.08 8.16 -8.73
C LEU A 306 -13.43 9.32 -7.80
N PHE A 307 -13.87 10.45 -8.35
CA PHE A 307 -14.29 11.64 -7.60
C PHE A 307 -13.20 12.28 -6.72
N GLY A 308 -11.92 12.17 -7.10
CA GLY A 308 -10.79 12.73 -6.35
C GLY A 308 -10.24 11.82 -5.24
N LEU A 309 -10.81 10.62 -5.09
CA LEU A 309 -10.35 9.59 -4.15
C LEU A 309 -9.40 8.62 -4.86
N SER A 310 -8.22 8.39 -4.28
CA SER A 310 -7.26 7.40 -4.80
C SER A 310 -7.56 6.01 -4.22
N VAL A 311 -7.62 4.99 -5.09
CA VAL A 311 -7.80 3.60 -4.68
C VAL A 311 -6.60 3.12 -3.87
N SER A 312 -5.39 3.47 -4.31
CA SER A 312 -4.14 3.17 -3.59
C SER A 312 -4.12 3.85 -2.22
N ALA A 313 -4.36 5.17 -2.17
CA ALA A 313 -4.37 5.92 -0.91
C ALA A 313 -5.46 5.42 0.06
N SER A 314 -6.63 5.02 -0.46
CA SER A 314 -7.72 4.49 0.37
C SER A 314 -7.41 3.08 0.89
N GLY A 315 -6.72 2.25 0.11
CA GLY A 315 -6.26 0.93 0.52
C GLY A 315 -5.27 1.01 1.69
N PHE A 316 -4.20 1.80 1.55
CA PHE A 316 -3.25 2.05 2.63
C PHE A 316 -3.84 2.87 3.79
N GLY A 317 -4.86 3.69 3.51
CA GLY A 317 -5.66 4.39 4.52
C GLY A 317 -6.33 3.45 5.53
N LEU A 318 -6.65 2.20 5.17
CA LEU A 318 -7.20 1.21 6.11
C LEU A 318 -6.19 0.89 7.23
N ALA A 319 -4.92 0.72 6.88
CA ALA A 319 -3.87 0.51 7.88
C ALA A 319 -3.62 1.77 8.71
N ALA A 320 -3.68 2.95 8.10
CA ALA A 320 -3.59 4.23 8.81
C ALA A 320 -4.73 4.38 9.85
N ALA A 321 -5.97 4.05 9.48
CA ALA A 321 -7.11 4.07 10.40
C ALA A 321 -6.92 3.10 11.57
N ARG A 322 -6.46 1.87 11.30
CA ARG A 322 -6.10 0.89 12.33
C ARG A 322 -5.00 1.39 13.25
N ARG A 323 -3.96 2.02 12.70
CA ARG A 323 -2.84 2.60 13.44
C ARG A 323 -3.28 3.75 14.35
N LEU A 324 -4.31 4.49 13.98
CA LEU A 324 -4.89 5.53 14.83
C LEU A 324 -5.93 5.01 15.84
N GLY A 325 -6.36 3.75 15.72
CA GLY A 325 -7.51 3.24 16.46
C GLY A 325 -8.84 3.89 16.03
N ASP A 326 -8.91 4.49 14.84
CA ASP A 326 -10.09 5.19 14.32
C ASP A 326 -11.04 4.19 13.61
N ASP A 327 -11.91 3.56 14.41
CA ASP A 327 -12.87 2.56 13.94
C ASP A 327 -13.89 3.14 12.94
N ALA A 328 -14.28 4.40 13.10
CA ALA A 328 -15.21 5.09 12.23
C ALA A 328 -14.60 5.31 10.84
N TRP A 329 -13.38 5.83 10.77
CA TRP A 329 -12.68 6.01 9.48
C TRP A 329 -12.40 4.66 8.81
N HIS A 330 -12.02 3.64 9.59
CA HIS A 330 -11.84 2.28 9.08
C HIS A 330 -13.13 1.74 8.43
N ARG A 331 -14.29 1.90 9.09
CA ARG A 331 -15.60 1.49 8.51
C ARG A 331 -15.90 2.22 7.20
N GLU A 332 -15.66 3.52 7.14
CA GLU A 332 -15.92 4.32 5.94
C GLU A 332 -15.08 3.86 4.75
N LEU A 333 -13.77 3.67 4.95
CA LEU A 333 -12.85 3.15 3.92
C LEU A 333 -13.22 1.72 3.52
N TYR A 334 -13.52 0.86 4.50
CA TYR A 334 -13.85 -0.53 4.23
C TYR A 334 -15.15 -0.66 3.43
N ARG A 335 -16.19 0.13 3.73
CA ARG A 335 -17.44 0.14 2.93
C ARG A 335 -17.16 0.42 1.45
N SER A 336 -16.26 1.36 1.16
CA SER A 336 -15.86 1.68 -0.21
C SER A 336 -15.12 0.51 -0.87
N ALA A 337 -14.17 -0.11 -0.17
CA ALA A 337 -13.46 -1.29 -0.66
C ALA A 337 -14.41 -2.49 -0.89
N HIS A 338 -15.33 -2.74 0.05
CA HIS A 338 -16.34 -3.79 -0.02
C HIS A 338 -17.27 -3.61 -1.23
N LEU A 339 -17.74 -2.38 -1.46
CA LEU A 339 -18.62 -2.07 -2.57
C LEU A 339 -17.87 -2.13 -3.92
N ALA A 340 -16.72 -1.47 -4.02
CA ALA A 340 -15.95 -1.38 -5.25
C ALA A 340 -15.29 -2.71 -5.64
N GLY A 341 -14.83 -3.49 -4.66
CA GLY A 341 -14.22 -4.80 -4.89
C GLY A 341 -15.21 -5.92 -5.13
N VAL A 342 -16.51 -5.71 -4.87
CA VAL A 342 -17.58 -6.72 -4.93
C VAL A 342 -17.19 -7.96 -4.13
N GLU A 343 -17.23 -7.86 -2.80
CA GLU A 343 -16.86 -8.99 -1.94
C GLU A 343 -17.88 -10.14 -2.05
N HIS A 344 -17.39 -11.32 -2.44
CA HIS A 344 -18.14 -12.56 -2.43
C HIS A 344 -17.34 -13.65 -1.71
N GLY A 345 -17.93 -14.27 -0.69
CA GLY A 345 -17.25 -15.33 0.07
C GLY A 345 -15.97 -14.88 0.80
N GLY A 346 -15.82 -13.58 1.08
CA GLY A 346 -14.61 -13.00 1.65
C GLY A 346 -13.53 -12.61 0.63
N TRP A 347 -13.75 -12.86 -0.67
CA TRP A 347 -12.85 -12.47 -1.76
C TRP A 347 -13.38 -11.24 -2.49
N PHE A 348 -12.50 -10.27 -2.77
CA PHE A 348 -12.84 -9.06 -3.53
C PHE A 348 -12.64 -9.32 -5.03
N VAL A 349 -13.72 -9.71 -5.72
CA VAL A 349 -13.68 -10.20 -7.11
C VAL A 349 -13.02 -9.21 -8.07
N LEU A 350 -13.35 -7.92 -7.97
CA LEU A 350 -12.80 -6.90 -8.87
C LEU A 350 -11.37 -6.48 -8.51
N GLY A 351 -10.87 -6.86 -7.34
CA GLY A 351 -9.50 -6.58 -6.92
C GLY A 351 -8.47 -7.56 -7.51
N GLY A 352 -8.90 -8.74 -7.95
CA GLY A 352 -7.97 -9.81 -8.36
C GLY A 352 -6.94 -10.14 -7.27
N SER A 353 -5.82 -10.76 -7.63
CA SER A 353 -4.78 -11.09 -6.66
C SER A 353 -4.15 -9.84 -6.03
N LEU A 354 -3.89 -8.80 -6.82
CA LEU A 354 -3.30 -7.54 -6.34
C LEU A 354 -4.13 -6.89 -5.23
N GLY A 355 -5.41 -6.64 -5.50
CA GLY A 355 -6.31 -5.97 -4.56
C GLY A 355 -6.52 -6.79 -3.29
N ASN A 356 -6.66 -8.11 -3.40
CA ASN A 356 -6.80 -8.99 -2.23
C ASN A 356 -5.50 -9.06 -1.40
N ALA A 357 -4.34 -9.07 -2.04
CA ALA A 357 -3.04 -9.02 -1.35
C ALA A 357 -2.85 -7.71 -0.57
N ILE A 358 -3.10 -6.56 -1.21
CA ILE A 358 -3.07 -5.26 -0.56
C ILE A 358 -4.07 -5.23 0.59
N LEU A 359 -5.34 -5.59 0.35
CA LEU A 359 -6.37 -5.53 1.39
C LEU A 359 -6.04 -6.42 2.58
N LEU A 360 -5.54 -7.65 2.37
CA LEU A 360 -5.15 -8.51 3.48
C LEU A 360 -4.01 -7.87 4.30
N ALA A 361 -2.96 -7.35 3.65
CA ALA A 361 -1.85 -6.69 4.33
C ALA A 361 -2.32 -5.45 5.13
N GLN A 362 -3.17 -4.62 4.55
CA GLN A 362 -3.62 -3.37 5.18
C GLN A 362 -4.65 -3.63 6.29
N LEU A 363 -5.59 -4.55 6.10
CA LEU A 363 -6.63 -4.88 7.08
C LEU A 363 -6.10 -5.66 8.28
N THR A 364 -4.93 -6.29 8.16
CA THR A 364 -4.26 -7.01 9.26
C THR A 364 -3.07 -6.24 9.85
N SER A 365 -2.84 -5.01 9.39
CA SER A 365 -1.76 -4.18 9.91
C SER A 365 -1.91 -3.92 11.43
N PRO A 366 -0.80 -3.82 12.19
CA PRO A 366 -0.86 -3.61 13.63
C PRO A 366 -1.62 -2.35 14.04
N LYS A 367 -2.41 -2.46 15.11
CA LYS A 367 -3.05 -1.33 15.77
C LYS A 367 -2.02 -0.53 16.58
N GLY A 368 -2.23 0.78 16.70
CA GLY A 368 -1.33 1.69 17.42
C GLY A 368 -1.58 1.80 18.92
#